data_AF-K1SN38-F1
#
_entry.id   AF-K1SN38-F1
#
_cell.length_a   1.000
_cell.length_b   1.000
_cell.length_c   1.000
_cell.angle_alpha   90.00
_cell.angle_beta   90.00
_cell.angle_gamma   90.00
#
_symmetry.space_group_name_H-M   'P 1'
#
loop_
_entity.id
_entity.type
_entity.pdbx_description
1 polymer ?
#
loop_
_entity_poly.entity_id
_entity_poly.type
_entity_poly.pdbx_seq_one_letter_code
_entity_poly.pdbx_strand_id
1 'polypeptide(L)'
;MDIKKIANNIWKVALSLILGGAILYWMYRGFDFKQVEDVLLHKMSWTWMLLSFPFGISAQMFRGWRWKQSLEPLGEKARSSISIYSIFLSYALSLVIPRAGEFARCGVLKKWDDVSFPKALGTVVTERAIDSLLVLLITALVFV
;
A
#
# COMPACT_ATOMS: atom_id res chain seq x y z
N MET A 1 -26.58 -18.31 -9.77
CA MET A 1 -26.31 -16.88 -9.52
C MET A 1 -24.80 -16.60 -9.37
N ASP A 2 -24.01 -17.63 -9.04
CA ASP A 2 -22.56 -17.53 -8.79
C ASP A 2 -21.70 -17.39 -10.05
N ILE A 3 -22.07 -18.02 -11.17
CA ILE A 3 -21.30 -17.96 -12.42
C ILE A 3 -21.16 -16.52 -12.95
N LYS A 4 -22.24 -15.72 -12.87
CA LYS A 4 -22.24 -14.31 -13.30
C LYS A 4 -21.36 -13.44 -12.40
N LYS A 5 -21.27 -13.79 -11.11
CA LYS A 5 -20.44 -13.10 -10.10
C LYS A 5 -18.96 -13.44 -10.27
N ILE A 6 -18.65 -14.70 -10.57
CA ILE A 6 -17.30 -15.20 -10.88
C ILE A 6 -16.80 -14.57 -12.19
N ALA A 7 -17.62 -14.58 -13.25
CA ALA A 7 -17.28 -13.97 -14.53
C ALA A 7 -16.98 -12.47 -14.40
N ASN A 8 -17.77 -11.73 -13.62
CA ASN A 8 -17.53 -10.31 -13.37
C ASN A 8 -16.22 -10.06 -12.60
N ASN A 9 -15.88 -10.93 -11.64
CA ASN A 9 -14.61 -10.82 -10.92
C ASN A 9 -13.41 -11.13 -11.83
N ILE A 10 -13.48 -12.18 -12.64
CA ILE A 10 -12.44 -12.53 -13.61
C ILE A 10 -12.25 -11.38 -14.60
N TRP A 11 -13.34 -10.81 -15.12
CA TRP A 11 -13.30 -9.68 -16.03
C TRP A 11 -12.61 -8.46 -15.41
N LYS A 12 -12.93 -8.11 -14.15
CA LYS A 12 -12.27 -7.00 -13.44
C LYS A 12 -10.76 -7.24 -13.26
N VAL A 13 -10.38 -8.46 -12.90
CA VAL A 13 -8.96 -8.83 -12.75
C VAL A 13 -8.24 -8.78 -14.09
N ALA A 14 -8.83 -9.39 -15.13
CA ALA A 14 -8.28 -9.39 -16.48
C ALA A 14 -8.12 -7.97 -17.04
N LEU A 15 -9.11 -7.10 -16.87
CA LEU A 15 -9.02 -5.68 -17.26
C LEU A 15 -7.85 -4.98 -16.56
N SER A 16 -7.69 -5.18 -15.25
CA SER A 16 -6.59 -4.57 -14.50
C SER A 16 -5.21 -5.07 -14.94
N LEU A 17 -5.11 -6.35 -15.30
CA LEU A 17 -3.90 -6.99 -15.81
C LEU A 17 -3.55 -6.50 -17.22
N ILE A 18 -4.55 -6.40 -18.10
CA ILE A 18 -4.38 -5.89 -19.47
C ILE A 18 -3.97 -4.41 -19.43
N LEU A 19 -4.65 -3.59 -18.61
CA LEU A 19 -4.28 -2.18 -18.42
C LEU A 19 -2.86 -2.05 -17.87
N GLY A 20 -2.51 -2.82 -16.83
CA GLY A 20 -1.16 -2.85 -16.29
C GLY A 20 -0.13 -3.25 -17.34
N GLY A 21 -0.39 -4.31 -18.10
CA GLY A 21 0.47 -4.78 -19.18
C GLY A 21 0.62 -3.76 -20.31
N ALA A 22 -0.46 -3.10 -20.71
CA ALA A 22 -0.45 -2.06 -21.74
C ALA A 22 0.37 -0.83 -21.29
N ILE A 23 0.23 -0.41 -20.03
CA ILE A 23 1.01 0.70 -19.46
C ILE A 23 2.49 0.31 -19.40
N LEU A 24 2.83 -0.90 -18.93
CA LEU A 24 4.21 -1.37 -18.88
C LEU A 24 4.81 -1.47 -20.28
N TYR A 25 4.09 -2.04 -21.24
CA TYR A 25 4.53 -2.08 -22.63
C TYR A 25 4.79 -0.67 -23.18
N TRP A 26 3.86 0.26 -22.97
CA TRP A 26 4.00 1.64 -23.43
C TRP A 26 5.20 2.35 -22.77
N MET A 27 5.39 2.16 -21.46
CA MET A 27 6.51 2.72 -20.71
C MET A 27 7.87 2.16 -21.15
N TYR A 28 7.94 0.84 -21.41
CA TYR A 28 9.20 0.18 -21.75
C TYR A 28 9.52 0.12 -23.25
N ARG A 29 8.59 0.52 -24.13
CA ARG A 29 8.76 0.43 -25.60
C ARG A 29 10.00 1.17 -26.12
N GLY A 30 10.45 2.21 -25.42
CA GLY A 30 11.63 3.01 -25.76
C GLY A 30 12.78 2.90 -24.76
N PHE A 31 12.75 1.92 -23.86
CA PHE A 31 13.72 1.81 -22.77
C PHE A 31 14.94 1.02 -23.21
N ASP A 32 16.11 1.66 -23.26
CA ASP A 32 17.37 0.99 -23.53
C ASP A 32 17.88 0.34 -22.24
N PHE A 33 17.69 -0.98 -22.12
CA PHE A 33 18.14 -1.75 -20.96
C PHE A 33 19.66 -1.64 -20.70
N LYS A 34 20.47 -1.31 -21.72
CA LYS A 34 21.92 -1.09 -21.53
C LYS A 34 22.22 0.21 -20.80
N GLN A 35 21.42 1.27 -20.97
CA GLN A 35 21.58 2.50 -20.20
C GLN A 35 21.24 2.29 -18.72
N VAL A 36 20.27 1.43 -18.44
CA VAL A 36 19.87 1.10 -17.06
C VAL A 36 21.00 0.39 -16.33
N GLU A 37 21.63 -0.57 -16.98
CA GLU A 37 22.78 -1.29 -16.44
C GLU A 37 23.97 -0.35 -16.17
N ASP A 38 24.29 0.54 -17.12
CA ASP A 38 25.36 1.52 -16.94
C ASP A 38 25.09 2.48 -15.76
N VAL A 39 23.85 2.95 -15.63
CA VAL A 39 23.47 3.84 -14.53
C VAL A 39 23.52 3.12 -13.18
N LEU A 40 23.00 1.90 -13.09
CA LEU A 40 22.98 1.11 -11.85
C LEU A 40 24.38 0.74 -11.36
N LEU A 41 25.27 0.36 -12.29
CA LEU A 41 26.59 -0.15 -11.94
C LEU A 41 27.64 0.96 -11.79
N HIS A 42 27.61 1.99 -12.64
CA HIS A 42 28.70 2.97 -12.71
C HIS A 42 28.33 4.37 -12.22
N LYS A 43 27.05 4.76 -12.27
CA LYS A 43 26.64 6.14 -11.93
C LYS A 43 25.86 6.26 -10.62
N MET A 44 25.31 5.15 -10.11
CA MET A 44 24.55 5.17 -8.87
C MET A 44 25.48 5.26 -7.67
N SER A 45 25.31 6.32 -6.88
CA SER A 45 26.02 6.47 -5.61
C SER A 45 25.38 5.59 -4.54
N TRP A 46 25.98 4.41 -4.32
CA TRP A 46 25.53 3.45 -3.31
C TRP A 46 25.42 4.03 -1.90
N THR A 47 26.24 5.03 -1.56
CA THR A 47 26.18 5.76 -0.28
C THR A 47 24.85 6.49 -0.10
N TRP A 48 24.38 7.23 -1.12
CA TRP A 48 23.10 7.93 -1.05
C TRP A 48 21.92 6.97 -1.07
N MET A 49 22.03 5.87 -1.82
CA MET A 49 21.03 4.81 -1.79
C MET A 49 20.90 4.22 -0.38
N LEU A 50 22.02 3.84 0.25
CA LEU A 50 22.02 3.28 1.61
C LEU A 50 21.53 4.30 2.64
N LEU A 51 21.89 5.57 2.48
CA LEU A 51 21.40 6.65 3.35
C LEU A 51 19.87 6.83 3.26
N SER A 52 19.24 6.47 2.14
CA SER A 52 17.76 6.55 1.99
C SER A 52 17.01 5.46 2.76
N PHE A 53 17.64 4.31 3.03
CA PHE A 53 17.00 3.19 3.73
C PHE A 53 16.45 3.55 5.11
N PRO A 54 17.21 4.18 6.04
CA PRO A 54 16.69 4.54 7.34
C PRO A 54 15.47 5.47 7.22
N PHE A 55 15.49 6.46 6.32
CA PHE A 55 14.34 7.34 6.10
C PHE A 55 13.12 6.58 5.58
N GLY A 56 13.32 5.63 4.65
CA GLY A 56 12.24 4.78 4.14
C GLY A 56 11.62 3.88 5.23
N ILE A 57 12.46 3.27 6.06
CA ILE A 57 12.01 2.42 7.19
C ILE A 57 11.27 3.26 8.23
N SER A 58 11.85 4.41 8.62
CA SER A 58 11.23 5.32 9.58
C SER A 58 9.88 5.83 9.09
N ALA A 59 9.72 6.13 7.79
CA ALA A 59 8.43 6.52 7.22
C ALA A 59 7.35 5.43 7.44
N GLN A 60 7.71 4.15 7.29
CA GLN A 60 6.79 3.04 7.57
C GLN A 60 6.48 2.91 9.07
N MET A 61 7.46 3.14 9.94
CA MET A 61 7.25 3.15 11.40
C MET A 61 6.29 4.26 11.82
N PHE A 62 6.43 5.48 11.26
CA PHE A 62 5.51 6.59 11.54
C PHE A 62 4.08 6.27 11.10
N ARG A 63 3.89 5.56 9.97
CA ARG A 63 2.55 5.08 9.58
C ARG A 63 1.98 4.10 10.61
N GLY A 64 2.82 3.25 11.19
CA GLY A 64 2.45 2.28 12.23
C GLY A 64 1.98 2.98 13.49
N TRP A 65 2.69 4.03 13.87
CA TRP A 65 2.35 4.83 15.02
C TRP A 65 1.08 5.66 14.81
N ARG A 66 0.94 6.34 13.67
CA ARG A 66 -0.30 7.09 13.35
C ARG A 66 -1.53 6.21 13.37
N TRP A 67 -1.42 4.97 12.88
CA TRP A 67 -2.56 4.05 12.90
C TRP A 67 -2.94 3.62 14.32
N LYS A 68 -1.95 3.44 15.21
CA LYS A 68 -2.23 3.22 16.63
C LYS A 68 -3.05 4.37 17.22
N GLN A 69 -2.69 5.63 16.91
CA GLN A 69 -3.44 6.80 17.36
C GLN A 69 -4.88 6.82 16.80
N SER A 70 -5.09 6.25 15.62
CA SER A 70 -6.43 6.12 15.02
C SER A 70 -7.29 5.03 15.66
N LEU A 71 -6.67 4.06 16.36
CA LEU A 71 -7.34 2.96 17.08
C LEU A 71 -7.61 3.28 18.56
N GLU A 72 -6.80 4.15 19.15
CA GLU A 72 -6.95 4.63 20.53
C GLU A 72 -8.36 5.20 20.88
N PRO A 73 -9.02 6.02 20.03
CA PRO A 73 -10.38 6.49 20.32
C PRO A 73 -11.47 5.40 20.22
N LEU A 74 -11.14 4.22 19.68
CA LEU A 74 -12.07 3.07 19.61
C LEU A 74 -12.01 2.19 20.87
N GLY A 75 -11.20 2.55 21.87
CA GLY A 75 -11.00 1.81 23.11
C GLY A 75 -10.06 0.60 22.97
N GLU A 76 -9.46 0.42 21.79
CA GLU A 76 -8.63 -0.74 21.43
C GLU A 76 -7.16 -0.38 21.63
N LYS A 77 -6.51 -0.94 22.65
CA LYS A 77 -5.09 -0.68 22.95
C LYS A 77 -4.16 -1.59 22.16
N ALA A 78 -4.04 -1.36 20.86
CA ALA A 78 -3.05 -2.06 20.03
C ALA A 78 -1.61 -1.72 20.48
N ARG A 79 -0.76 -2.73 20.67
CA ARG A 79 0.65 -2.51 21.07
C ARG A 79 1.39 -1.83 19.91
N SER A 80 2.17 -0.77 20.18
CA SER A 80 2.89 -0.02 19.12
C SER A 80 3.74 -0.92 18.21
N SER A 81 4.41 -1.92 18.79
CA SER A 81 5.22 -2.87 18.02
C SER A 81 4.38 -3.75 17.08
N ILE A 82 3.21 -4.22 17.53
CA ILE A 82 2.32 -5.06 16.73
C ILE A 82 1.71 -4.25 15.58
N SER A 83 1.35 -2.98 15.84
CA SER A 83 0.91 -2.06 14.79
C SER A 83 1.97 -1.86 13.71
N ILE A 84 3.24 -1.64 14.09
CA ILE A 84 4.35 -1.46 13.14
C ILE A 84 4.61 -2.76 12.34
N TYR A 85 4.68 -3.91 13.00
CA TYR A 85 4.88 -5.20 12.30
C TYR A 85 3.71 -5.54 11.37
N SER A 86 2.48 -5.20 11.75
CA SER A 86 1.31 -5.39 10.88
C SER A 86 1.41 -4.60 9.57
N ILE A 87 2.03 -3.42 9.59
CA ILE A 87 2.30 -2.62 8.39
C ILE A 87 3.35 -3.30 7.53
N PHE A 88 4.48 -3.69 8.11
CA PHE A 88 5.53 -4.35 7.33
C PHE A 88 5.01 -5.63 6.67
N LEU A 89 4.21 -6.44 7.39
CA LEU A 89 3.59 -7.63 6.82
C LEU A 89 2.57 -7.27 5.72
N SER A 90 1.74 -6.25 5.94
CA SER A 90 0.79 -5.74 4.94
C SER A 90 1.48 -5.31 3.65
N TYR A 91 2.61 -4.60 3.75
CA TYR A 91 3.38 -4.18 2.58
C TYR A 91 4.02 -5.37 1.87
N ALA A 92 4.63 -6.30 2.61
CA ALA A 92 5.19 -7.52 2.04
C ALA A 92 4.11 -8.33 1.30
N LEU A 93 2.92 -8.49 1.89
CA LEU A 93 1.82 -9.21 1.26
C LEU A 93 1.26 -8.47 0.04
N SER A 94 1.26 -7.13 0.07
CA SER A 94 0.80 -6.32 -1.06
C SER A 94 1.71 -6.40 -2.28
N LEU A 95 3.00 -6.71 -2.09
CA LEU A 95 3.94 -6.98 -3.19
C LEU A 95 3.63 -8.31 -3.90
N VAL A 96 3.15 -9.30 -3.15
CA VAL A 96 2.82 -10.64 -3.69
C VAL A 96 1.40 -10.67 -4.25
N ILE A 97 0.44 -10.14 -3.49
CA ILE A 97 -0.99 -10.12 -3.85
C ILE A 97 -1.49 -8.68 -3.75
N PRO A 98 -1.80 -8.02 -4.89
CA PRO A 98 -2.29 -6.66 -4.89
C PRO A 98 -3.51 -6.52 -3.97
N ARG A 99 -3.48 -5.52 -3.08
CA ARG A 99 -4.57 -5.15 -2.15
C ARG A 99 -4.89 -6.15 -1.04
N ALA A 100 -4.18 -7.29 -0.95
CA ALA A 100 -4.37 -8.23 0.16
C ALA A 100 -3.78 -7.74 1.49
N GLY A 101 -2.81 -6.81 1.44
CA GLY A 101 -2.14 -6.30 2.64
C GLY A 101 -3.08 -5.61 3.63
N GLU A 102 -4.06 -4.86 3.15
CA GLU A 102 -4.98 -4.12 4.03
C GLU A 102 -5.88 -5.06 4.85
N PHE A 103 -6.28 -6.19 4.24
CA PHE A 103 -6.99 -7.26 4.94
C PHE A 103 -6.07 -8.03 5.89
N ALA A 104 -4.83 -8.28 5.48
CA ALA A 104 -3.83 -8.96 6.30
C ALA A 104 -3.50 -8.17 7.57
N ARG A 105 -3.41 -6.84 7.46
CA ARG A 105 -3.17 -5.94 8.59
C ARG A 105 -4.26 -6.04 9.66
N CYS A 106 -5.52 -6.02 9.23
CA CYS A 106 -6.68 -6.17 10.12
C CYS A 106 -6.77 -7.59 10.72
N GLY A 107 -6.36 -8.61 9.95
CA GLY A 107 -6.28 -10.00 10.41
C GLY A 107 -5.20 -10.22 11.47
N VAL A 108 -4.02 -9.60 11.32
CA VAL A 108 -2.94 -9.64 12.32
C VAL A 108 -3.38 -8.95 13.61
N LEU A 109 -4.04 -7.78 13.51
CA LEU A 109 -4.52 -7.06 14.69
C LEU A 109 -5.59 -7.85 15.46
N LYS A 110 -6.51 -8.50 14.74
CA LYS A 110 -7.49 -9.42 15.35
C LYS A 110 -6.82 -10.60 16.04
N LYS A 111 -5.77 -11.16 15.42
CA LYS A 111 -5.11 -12.38 15.93
C LYS A 111 -4.20 -12.13 17.14
N TRP A 112 -3.59 -10.95 17.24
CA TRP A 112 -2.56 -10.66 18.25
C TRP A 112 -2.98 -9.64 19.31
N ASP A 113 -3.91 -8.72 19.00
CA ASP A 113 -4.37 -7.67 19.92
C ASP A 113 -5.89 -7.76 20.20
N ASP A 114 -6.57 -8.84 19.79
CA ASP A 114 -8.03 -9.09 19.92
C ASP A 114 -8.93 -7.94 19.40
N VAL A 115 -8.38 -7.09 18.54
CA VAL A 115 -9.11 -5.94 17.99
C VAL A 115 -10.21 -6.44 17.06
N SER A 116 -11.43 -5.91 17.27
CA SER A 116 -12.58 -6.22 16.42
C SER A 116 -12.29 -5.89 14.96
N PHE A 117 -12.23 -6.92 14.11
CA PHE A 117 -11.94 -6.81 12.67
C PHE A 117 -12.82 -5.79 11.93
N PRO A 118 -14.15 -5.69 12.18
CA PRO A 118 -14.99 -4.65 11.60
C PRO A 118 -14.58 -3.23 11.99
N LYS A 119 -14.15 -3.00 13.23
CA LYS A 119 -13.69 -1.68 13.69
C LYS A 119 -12.38 -1.28 13.00
N ALA A 120 -11.42 -2.21 12.95
CA ALA A 120 -10.13 -1.98 12.29
C ALA A 120 -10.29 -1.72 10.77
N LEU A 121 -11.16 -2.48 10.10
CA LEU A 121 -11.49 -2.23 8.69
C LEU A 121 -12.17 -0.88 8.49
N GLY A 122 -13.09 -0.49 9.39
CA GLY A 122 -13.77 0.80 9.37
C GLY A 122 -12.79 1.97 9.41
N THR A 123 -11.76 1.89 10.26
CA THR A 123 -10.70 2.91 10.33
C THR A 123 -9.91 3.00 9.02
N VAL A 124 -9.56 1.87 8.41
CA VAL A 124 -8.85 1.85 7.12
C VAL A 124 -9.69 2.48 6.01
N VAL A 125 -10.97 2.10 5.90
CA VAL A 125 -11.87 2.65 4.88
C VAL A 125 -12.06 4.16 5.07
N THR A 126 -12.24 4.60 6.31
CA THR A 126 -12.39 6.03 6.63
C THR A 126 -11.13 6.81 6.28
N GLU A 127 -9.95 6.27 6.60
CA GLU A 127 -8.67 6.86 6.21
C GLU A 127 -8.55 7.01 4.69
N ARG A 128 -8.92 5.97 3.92
CA ARG A 128 -8.90 6.02 2.45
C ARG A 128 -9.89 7.01 1.86
N ALA A 129 -11.07 7.13 2.46
CA ALA A 129 -12.09 8.09 2.01
C ALA A 129 -11.60 9.53 2.20
N ILE A 130 -11.02 9.83 3.37
CA ILE A 130 -10.47 11.16 3.67
C ILE A 130 -9.28 11.46 2.73
N ASP A 131 -8.37 10.50 2.52
CA ASP A 131 -7.23 10.65 1.62
C ASP A 131 -7.69 10.96 0.18
N SER A 132 -8.68 10.22 -0.32
CA SER A 132 -9.26 10.43 -1.65
C SER A 132 -9.93 11.80 -1.78
N LEU A 133 -10.65 12.25 -0.73
CA LEU A 133 -11.27 13.57 -0.69
C LEU A 133 -10.21 14.68 -0.73
N LEU A 134 -9.15 14.56 0.07
CA LEU A 134 -8.06 15.54 0.10
C LEU A 134 -7.34 15.63 -1.25
N VAL A 135 -7.03 14.50 -1.89
CA VAL A 135 -6.41 14.48 -3.22
C VAL A 135 -7.33 15.14 -4.26
N LEU A 136 -8.64 14.89 -4.20
CA LEU A 136 -9.61 15.52 -5.10
C LEU A 136 -9.65 17.04 -4.90
N LEU A 137 -9.68 17.50 -3.65
CA LEU A 137 -9.68 18.93 -3.33
C LEU A 137 -8.40 19.63 -3.81
N ILE A 138 -7.22 19.04 -3.54
CA ILE A 138 -5.94 19.58 -4.00
C ILE A 138 -5.92 19.64 -5.53
N THR A 139 -6.37 18.59 -6.19
CA THR A 139 -6.44 18.54 -7.66
C THR A 139 -7.37 19.64 -8.18
N ALA A 140 -8.57 19.78 -7.61
CA ALA A 140 -9.52 20.82 -8.00
C ALA A 140 -8.95 22.23 -7.81
N LEU A 141 -8.23 22.48 -6.71
CA LEU A 141 -7.54 23.75 -6.46
C LEU A 141 -6.41 24.03 -7.44
N VAL A 142 -5.72 23.01 -7.97
CA VAL A 142 -4.68 23.20 -8.99
C VAL A 142 -5.26 23.59 -10.35
N PHE A 143 -6.51 23.20 -10.63
CA PHE A 143 -7.20 23.53 -11.89
C PHE A 143 -7.96 24.86 -11.86
N VAL A 144 -8.09 25.50 -10.69
CA VAL A 144 -8.70 26.84 -10.49
C VAL A 144 -7.61 27.89 -10.52
#